data_AF-A0A7V1EPL9-F1
#
_entry.id   AF-A0A7V1EPL9-F1
#
_cell.length_a   1.000
_cell.length_b   1.000
_cell.length_c   1.000
_cell.angle_alpha   90.00
_cell.angle_beta   90.00
_cell.angle_gamma   90.00
#
_symmetry.space_group_name_H-M   'P 1'
#
loop_
_entity.id
_entity.type
_entity.pdbx_description
1 polymer ?
#
loop_
_entity_poly.entity_id
_entity_poly.type
_entity_poly.pdbx_seq_one_letter_code
_entity_poly.pdbx_strand_id
1 'polypeptide(L)'
;MKILKHILIGFIITLFLAPLQSASKIAVTTKVSGKVSIEAAGKSGFSKLKAGTILTDGDRIKTGDDGFIVFIYIDDKSMIKVKEKTEIMVKGSRTTGSISKQINIAVGTLRAQVNKQRKGDFVVQSPTSVASVKGTDFWMITNPDVGDILIGLEGLVNLTNLLSGESTDIGAGMTCTSSTDGSIEASETNPDNIPTDPDSGGSVGTQIEIELEGPNGEIRTLLIDIQ
;
A
#
# COMPACT_ATOMS: atom_id res chain seq x y z
N MET A 1 -44.73 -34.64 -24.99
CA MET A 1 -43.64 -33.79 -25.53
C MET A 1 -43.70 -32.30 -25.12
N LYS A 2 -44.71 -31.82 -24.37
CA LYS A 2 -44.72 -30.43 -23.86
C LYS A 2 -43.91 -30.26 -22.56
N ILE A 3 -43.94 -31.27 -21.67
CA ILE A 3 -43.26 -31.25 -20.36
C ILE A 3 -41.72 -31.26 -20.51
N LEU A 4 -41.19 -31.98 -21.50
CA LEU A 4 -39.74 -32.04 -21.77
C LEU A 4 -39.17 -30.70 -22.29
N LYS A 5 -39.98 -29.90 -23.00
CA LYS A 5 -39.63 -28.53 -23.41
C LYS A 5 -39.50 -27.59 -22.22
N HIS A 6 -40.29 -27.79 -21.16
CA HIS A 6 -40.29 -26.90 -19.99
C HIS A 6 -39.09 -27.19 -19.07
N ILE A 7 -38.65 -28.46 -19.00
CA ILE A 7 -37.42 -28.86 -18.29
C ILE A 7 -36.18 -28.30 -19.00
N LEU A 8 -36.16 -28.28 -20.34
CA LEU A 8 -35.06 -27.69 -21.11
C LEU A 8 -34.99 -26.16 -21.01
N ILE A 9 -36.15 -25.49 -20.87
CA ILE A 9 -36.24 -24.03 -20.64
C ILE A 9 -35.84 -23.65 -19.21
N GLY A 10 -36.09 -24.51 -18.21
CA GLY A 10 -35.61 -24.29 -16.84
C GLY A 10 -34.09 -24.42 -16.70
N PHE A 11 -33.47 -25.36 -17.41
CA PHE A 11 -32.02 -25.61 -17.34
C PHE A 11 -31.17 -24.53 -18.05
N ILE A 12 -31.72 -23.85 -19.07
CA ILE A 12 -31.01 -22.73 -19.74
C ILE A 12 -31.05 -21.43 -18.92
N ILE A 13 -32.03 -21.27 -18.02
CA ILE A 13 -32.18 -20.08 -17.15
C ILE A 13 -31.24 -20.14 -15.93
N THR A 14 -30.87 -21.34 -15.45
CA THR A 14 -29.93 -21.47 -14.31
C THR A 14 -28.46 -21.33 -14.68
N LEU A 15 -28.09 -21.43 -15.96
CA LEU A 15 -26.68 -21.39 -16.40
C LEU A 15 -26.12 -19.96 -16.60
N PHE A 16 -26.97 -18.93 -16.53
CA PHE A 16 -26.55 -17.53 -16.72
C PHE A 16 -26.48 -16.69 -15.45
N LEU A 17 -26.74 -17.27 -14.27
CA LEU A 17 -26.54 -16.60 -12.99
C LEU A 17 -25.10 -16.82 -12.48
N ALA A 18 -24.11 -16.38 -13.26
CA ALA A 18 -22.79 -16.18 -12.69
C ALA A 18 -22.90 -15.02 -11.67
N PRO A 19 -22.51 -15.21 -10.40
CA PRO A 19 -22.51 -14.11 -9.45
C PRO A 19 -21.59 -13.01 -9.99
N LEU A 20 -22.12 -11.80 -10.18
CA LEU A 20 -21.29 -10.61 -10.35
C LEU A 20 -20.50 -10.44 -9.06
N GLN A 21 -19.27 -10.95 -9.02
CA GLN A 21 -18.33 -10.63 -7.97
C GLN A 21 -17.99 -9.14 -8.12
N SER A 22 -18.61 -8.33 -7.26
CA SER A 22 -18.25 -6.92 -7.13
C SER A 22 -16.87 -6.84 -6.51
N ALA A 23 -15.89 -6.32 -7.25
CA ALA A 23 -14.56 -6.06 -6.73
C ALA A 23 -14.66 -5.09 -5.55
N SER A 24 -14.23 -5.53 -4.37
CA SER A 24 -14.31 -4.72 -3.17
C SER A 24 -13.34 -3.53 -3.30
N LYS A 25 -13.87 -2.32 -3.14
CA LYS A 25 -13.07 -1.10 -3.05
C LYS A 25 -12.26 -1.13 -1.76
N ILE A 26 -10.95 -0.91 -1.86
CA ILE A 26 -10.01 -1.12 -0.73
C ILE A 26 -9.17 0.12 -0.43
N ALA A 27 -8.70 0.81 -1.46
CA ALA A 27 -7.89 2.00 -1.30
C ALA A 27 -8.22 3.03 -2.37
N VAL A 28 -7.71 4.25 -2.20
CA VAL A 28 -7.81 5.32 -3.19
C VAL A 28 -6.44 5.96 -3.35
N THR A 29 -6.04 6.17 -4.60
CA THR A 29 -4.83 6.92 -4.93
C THR A 29 -5.05 8.40 -4.65
N THR A 30 -4.14 9.04 -3.93
CA THR A 30 -4.23 10.46 -3.55
C THR A 30 -3.24 11.31 -4.31
N LYS A 31 -2.06 10.76 -4.61
CA LYS A 31 -1.02 11.44 -5.39
C LYS A 31 -0.43 10.47 -6.41
N VAL A 32 -0.21 10.96 -7.63
CA VAL A 32 0.47 10.24 -8.71
C VAL A 32 1.35 11.25 -9.44
N SER A 33 2.65 10.98 -9.51
CA SER A 33 3.64 11.80 -10.21
C SER A 33 4.53 10.92 -11.09
N GLY A 34 5.04 11.48 -12.19
CA GLY A 34 5.87 10.75 -13.15
C GLY A 34 5.16 9.58 -13.83
N LYS A 35 5.94 8.59 -14.26
CA LYS A 35 5.44 7.40 -14.97
C LYS A 35 4.89 6.37 -13.99
N VAL A 36 3.57 6.25 -13.94
CA VAL A 36 2.88 5.26 -13.11
C VAL A 36 1.80 4.58 -13.93
N SER A 37 1.78 3.25 -13.88
CA SER A 37 0.80 2.43 -14.56
C SER A 37 0.11 1.44 -13.63
N ILE A 38 -1.15 1.15 -13.92
CA ILE A 38 -1.98 0.16 -13.25
C ILE A 38 -2.49 -0.87 -14.25
N GLU A 39 -2.46 -2.13 -13.85
CA GLU A 39 -3.21 -3.21 -14.47
C GLU A 39 -4.28 -3.66 -13.49
N ALA A 40 -5.54 -3.44 -13.85
CA ALA A 40 -6.66 -3.75 -12.98
C ALA A 40 -6.87 -5.27 -12.88
N ALA A 41 -7.28 -5.75 -11.71
CA ALA A 41 -7.54 -7.16 -11.48
C ALA A 41 -8.48 -7.77 -12.54
N GLY A 42 -8.08 -8.92 -13.10
CA GLY A 42 -8.85 -9.63 -14.15
C GLY A 42 -8.85 -8.96 -15.53
N LYS A 43 -8.14 -7.83 -15.71
CA LYS A 43 -7.87 -7.22 -17.01
C LYS A 43 -6.42 -7.47 -17.40
N SER A 44 -6.17 -7.53 -18.71
CA SER A 44 -4.83 -7.64 -19.24
C SER A 44 -4.36 -6.26 -19.70
N GLY A 45 -3.12 -5.92 -19.33
CA GLY A 45 -2.42 -4.75 -19.83
C GLY A 45 -2.39 -3.58 -18.87
N PHE A 46 -1.25 -2.88 -18.87
CA PHE A 46 -1.02 -1.69 -18.08
C PHE A 46 -1.60 -0.44 -18.75
N SER A 47 -2.24 0.39 -17.95
CA SER A 47 -2.76 1.70 -18.33
C SER A 47 -2.23 2.78 -17.39
N LYS A 48 -2.25 4.05 -17.80
CA LYS A 48 -1.77 5.15 -16.96
C LYS A 48 -2.64 5.28 -15.69
N LEU A 49 -2.02 5.23 -14.52
CA LEU A 49 -2.70 5.48 -13.25
C LEU A 49 -2.90 6.98 -13.05
N LYS A 50 -4.03 7.37 -12.45
CA LYS A 50 -4.36 8.77 -12.12
C LYS A 50 -4.70 8.88 -10.64
N ALA A 51 -4.45 10.05 -10.04
CA ALA A 51 -4.98 10.35 -8.71
C ALA A 51 -6.51 10.23 -8.69
N GLY A 52 -7.07 9.83 -7.55
CA GLY A 52 -8.50 9.55 -7.38
C GLY A 52 -8.94 8.17 -7.89
N THR A 53 -8.04 7.38 -8.48
CA THR A 53 -8.35 5.99 -8.87
C THR A 53 -8.59 5.14 -7.63
N ILE A 54 -9.72 4.44 -7.61
CA ILE A 54 -10.06 3.45 -6.58
C ILE A 54 -9.30 2.17 -6.89
N LEU A 55 -8.62 1.63 -5.89
CA LEU A 55 -7.90 0.37 -5.95
C LEU A 55 -8.76 -0.76 -5.38
N THR A 56 -8.67 -1.91 -6.02
CA THR A 56 -9.37 -3.15 -5.69
C THR A 56 -8.40 -4.31 -5.51
N ASP A 57 -8.91 -5.42 -4.98
CA ASP A 57 -8.11 -6.62 -4.72
C ASP A 57 -7.53 -7.16 -6.02
N GLY A 58 -6.21 -7.32 -6.07
CA GLY A 58 -5.47 -7.84 -7.22
C GLY A 58 -4.97 -6.78 -8.20
N ASP A 59 -5.19 -5.48 -7.95
CA ASP A 59 -4.64 -4.44 -8.82
C ASP A 59 -3.11 -4.42 -8.74
N ARG A 60 -2.47 -4.43 -9.91
CA ARG A 60 -1.01 -4.34 -10.03
C ARG A 60 -0.61 -2.92 -10.41
N ILE A 61 0.34 -2.35 -9.67
CA ILE A 61 0.85 -1.00 -9.92
C ILE A 61 2.35 -1.06 -10.15
N LYS A 62 2.80 -0.33 -11.15
CA LYS A 62 4.20 -0.20 -11.54
C LYS A 62 4.60 1.25 -11.68
N THR A 63 5.70 1.64 -11.03
CA THR A 63 6.33 2.96 -11.17
C THR A 63 7.57 2.86 -12.06
N GLY A 64 7.75 3.84 -12.94
CA GLY A 64 8.94 4.00 -13.77
C GLY A 64 10.07 4.71 -13.04
N ASP A 65 11.06 5.21 -13.78
CA ASP A 65 12.26 5.86 -13.23
C ASP A 65 12.01 7.17 -12.48
N ASP A 66 10.90 7.84 -12.77
CA ASP A 66 10.43 9.09 -12.14
C ASP A 66 9.08 8.91 -11.43
N GLY A 67 8.59 7.68 -11.34
CA GLY A 67 7.23 7.37 -10.89
C GLY A 67 7.11 7.42 -9.37
N PHE A 68 6.07 8.07 -8.87
CA PHE A 68 5.74 8.11 -7.45
C PHE A 68 4.23 8.04 -7.24
N ILE A 69 3.78 7.22 -6.31
CA ILE A 69 2.37 7.17 -5.90
C ILE A 69 2.20 7.23 -4.40
N VAL A 70 1.07 7.81 -4.00
CA VAL A 70 0.52 7.67 -2.65
C VAL A 70 -0.90 7.15 -2.78
N PHE A 71 -1.23 6.14 -1.98
CA PHE A 71 -2.61 5.70 -1.82
C PHE A 71 -2.94 5.46 -0.35
N ILE A 72 -4.22 5.57 -0.03
CA ILE A 72 -4.75 5.48 1.33
C ILE A 72 -5.81 4.39 1.38
N TYR A 73 -5.71 3.49 2.35
CA TYR A 73 -6.76 2.50 2.64
C TYR A 73 -7.99 3.18 3.23
N ILE A 74 -9.17 2.82 2.72
CA ILE A 74 -10.41 3.57 2.99
C ILE A 74 -11.01 3.33 4.38
N ASP A 75 -10.61 2.26 5.07
CA ASP A 75 -11.18 1.86 6.36
C ASP A 75 -10.43 2.46 7.55
N ASP A 76 -9.09 2.48 7.50
CA ASP A 76 -8.25 2.93 8.61
C ASP A 76 -7.33 4.11 8.27
N LYS A 77 -7.37 4.62 7.04
CA LYS A 77 -6.52 5.70 6.54
C LYS A 77 -5.01 5.40 6.55
N SER A 78 -4.60 4.14 6.63
CA SER A 78 -3.19 3.75 6.46
C SER A 78 -2.72 4.18 5.07
N MET A 79 -1.53 4.76 5.01
CA MET A 79 -0.97 5.39 3.82
C MET A 79 0.23 4.61 3.30
N ILE A 80 0.28 4.39 2.00
CA ILE A 80 1.39 3.72 1.31
C ILE A 80 1.96 4.68 0.29
N LYS A 81 3.26 4.89 0.37
CA LYS A 81 4.04 5.67 -0.59
C LYS A 81 4.95 4.73 -1.34
N VAL A 82 4.89 4.73 -2.66
CA VAL A 82 5.65 3.81 -3.50
C VAL A 82 6.56 4.64 -4.40
N LYS A 83 7.86 4.38 -4.31
CA LYS A 83 8.91 5.11 -5.04
C LYS A 83 9.04 4.62 -6.47
N GLU A 84 9.94 5.24 -7.21
CA GLU A 84 10.35 4.85 -8.55
C GLU A 84 10.78 3.38 -8.62
N LYS A 85 10.76 2.81 -9.83
CA LYS A 85 11.24 1.44 -10.13
C LYS A 85 10.66 0.35 -9.21
N THR A 86 9.39 0.50 -8.85
CA THR A 86 8.72 -0.37 -7.89
C THR A 86 7.51 -1.04 -8.52
N GLU A 87 7.34 -2.33 -8.24
CA GLU A 87 6.19 -3.12 -8.69
C GLU A 87 5.49 -3.74 -7.49
N ILE A 88 4.21 -3.41 -7.33
CA ILE A 88 3.37 -3.93 -6.24
C ILE A 88 2.06 -4.51 -6.76
N MET A 89 1.48 -5.41 -5.98
CA MET A 89 0.09 -5.83 -6.11
C MET A 89 -0.63 -5.52 -4.80
N VAL A 90 -1.72 -4.77 -4.91
CA VAL A 90 -2.57 -4.42 -3.77
C VAL A 90 -3.60 -5.52 -3.58
N LYS A 91 -3.63 -6.10 -2.38
CA LYS A 91 -4.64 -7.08 -1.99
C LYS A 91 -5.43 -6.57 -0.79
N GLY A 92 -6.69 -6.99 -0.73
CA GLY A 92 -7.54 -6.68 0.40
C GLY A 92 -8.81 -7.51 0.44
N SER A 93 -9.13 -8.02 1.62
CA SER A 93 -10.39 -8.69 1.87
C SER A 93 -11.24 -7.86 2.82
N ARG A 94 -12.39 -7.40 2.34
CA ARG A 94 -13.29 -6.54 3.10
C ARG A 94 -14.23 -7.37 3.97
N THR A 95 -14.27 -7.04 5.25
CA THR A 95 -15.21 -7.57 6.23
C THR A 95 -16.04 -6.43 6.82
N THR A 96 -17.00 -6.75 7.71
CA THR A 96 -17.84 -5.75 8.36
C THR A 96 -16.99 -4.81 9.23
N GLY A 97 -16.71 -3.62 8.70
CA GLY A 97 -16.01 -2.53 9.41
C GLY A 97 -14.48 -2.59 9.35
N SER A 98 -13.88 -3.49 8.56
CA SER A 98 -12.42 -3.60 8.41
C SER A 98 -12.03 -4.21 7.07
N ILE A 99 -10.77 -3.99 6.68
CA ILE A 99 -10.13 -4.63 5.54
C ILE A 99 -8.87 -5.34 6.05
N SER A 100 -8.74 -6.64 5.80
CA SER A 100 -7.45 -7.33 5.90
C SER A 100 -6.63 -6.98 4.66
N LYS A 101 -5.47 -6.38 4.87
CA LYS A 101 -4.66 -5.71 3.83
C LYS A 101 -3.39 -6.51 3.60
N GLN A 102 -3.04 -6.68 2.34
CA GLN A 102 -1.76 -7.23 1.97
C GLN A 102 -1.20 -6.45 0.79
N ILE A 103 0.09 -6.11 0.84
CA ILE A 103 0.81 -5.54 -0.29
C ILE A 103 1.87 -6.55 -0.68
N ASN A 104 1.81 -7.03 -1.92
CA ASN A 104 2.88 -7.83 -2.47
C ASN A 104 3.84 -6.91 -3.21
N ILE A 105 5.07 -6.75 -2.73
CA ILE A 105 6.13 -6.02 -3.42
C ILE A 105 7.04 -7.01 -4.14
N ALA A 106 7.17 -6.87 -5.46
CA ALA A 106 8.05 -7.75 -6.24
C ALA A 106 9.50 -7.23 -6.25
N VAL A 107 9.65 -5.91 -6.34
CA VAL A 107 10.92 -5.19 -6.39
C VAL A 107 10.65 -3.71 -6.10
N GLY A 108 11.63 -3.00 -5.54
CA GLY A 108 11.63 -1.54 -5.41
C GLY A 108 11.55 -1.08 -3.96
N THR A 109 10.87 0.03 -3.72
CA THR A 109 10.83 0.67 -2.40
C THR A 109 9.46 1.25 -2.09
N LEU A 110 8.96 0.97 -0.88
CA LEU A 110 7.76 1.60 -0.34
C LEU A 110 7.97 2.08 1.10
N ARG A 111 7.23 3.10 1.48
CA ARG A 111 6.98 3.48 2.88
C ARG A 111 5.56 3.13 3.22
N ALA A 112 5.36 2.46 4.35
CA ALA A 112 4.04 2.15 4.88
C ALA A 112 3.86 2.85 6.22
N GLN A 113 2.86 3.73 6.27
CA GLN A 113 2.41 4.44 7.47
C GLN A 113 1.08 3.82 7.89
N VAL A 114 1.17 2.78 8.70
CA VAL A 114 0.04 1.93 9.06
C VAL A 114 -0.57 2.42 10.36
N ASN A 115 -1.84 2.78 10.33
CA ASN A 115 -2.57 3.15 11.54
C ASN A 115 -2.86 1.92 12.41
N LYS A 116 -3.00 2.11 13.72
CA LYS A 116 -3.35 1.01 14.63
C LYS A 116 -4.72 0.43 14.25
N GLN A 117 -4.72 -0.84 13.86
CA GLN A 117 -5.93 -1.56 13.47
C GLN A 117 -6.59 -2.20 14.69
N ARG A 118 -7.92 -2.06 14.82
CA ARG A 118 -8.71 -2.80 15.83
C ARG A 118 -9.10 -4.20 15.34
N LYS A 119 -9.23 -4.35 14.01
CA LYS A 119 -9.62 -5.57 13.29
C LYS A 119 -8.97 -5.54 11.90
N GLY A 120 -8.72 -6.71 11.34
CA GLY A 120 -8.00 -6.86 10.09
C GLY A 120 -6.48 -6.82 10.30
N ASP A 121 -5.77 -7.48 9.41
CA ASP A 121 -4.31 -7.55 9.42
C ASP A 121 -3.72 -6.58 8.41
N PHE A 122 -2.47 -6.19 8.61
CA PHE A 122 -1.67 -5.48 7.61
C PHE A 122 -0.38 -6.26 7.38
N VAL A 123 -0.22 -6.74 6.15
CA VAL A 123 0.95 -7.53 5.74
C VAL A 123 1.62 -6.89 4.53
N VAL A 124 2.96 -6.80 4.55
CA VAL A 124 3.75 -6.58 3.33
C VAL A 124 4.52 -7.85 3.05
N GLN A 125 4.41 -8.37 1.83
CA GLN A 125 5.06 -9.60 1.42
C GLN A 125 5.94 -9.35 0.20
N SER A 126 7.16 -9.84 0.24
CA SER A 126 8.07 -9.89 -0.89
C SER A 126 8.30 -11.36 -1.32
N PRO A 127 9.17 -11.62 -2.31
CA PRO A 127 9.66 -12.97 -2.59
C PRO A 127 10.45 -13.60 -1.43
N THR A 128 11.09 -12.78 -0.56
CA THR A 128 12.05 -13.24 0.45
C THR A 128 11.47 -13.23 1.86
N SER A 129 10.55 -12.32 2.17
CA SER A 129 10.05 -12.13 3.53
C SER A 129 8.58 -11.72 3.62
N VAL A 130 8.04 -11.84 4.83
CA VAL A 130 6.70 -11.37 5.21
C VAL A 130 6.84 -10.47 6.43
N ALA A 131 6.39 -9.23 6.29
CA ALA A 131 6.31 -8.23 7.35
C ALA A 131 4.87 -8.14 7.87
N SER A 132 4.65 -8.56 9.11
CA SER A 132 3.38 -8.40 9.83
C SER A 132 3.39 -7.10 10.62
N VAL A 133 2.46 -6.21 10.34
CA VAL A 133 2.51 -4.80 10.78
C VAL A 133 1.35 -4.46 11.70
N LYS A 134 1.64 -3.77 12.80
CA LYS A 134 0.61 -3.27 13.71
C LYS A 134 0.92 -1.86 14.22
N GLY A 135 0.42 -0.85 13.53
CA GLY A 135 0.56 0.54 13.96
C GLY A 135 2.00 1.02 13.88
N THR A 136 2.54 1.13 12.66
CA THR A 136 3.97 1.30 12.40
C THR A 136 4.20 2.19 11.19
N ASP A 137 5.23 3.04 11.27
CA ASP A 137 5.82 3.74 10.13
C ASP A 137 7.17 3.09 9.79
N PHE A 138 7.32 2.58 8.57
CA PHE A 138 8.54 1.90 8.14
C PHE A 138 8.76 1.98 6.63
N TRP A 139 10.02 1.82 6.23
CA TRP A 139 10.43 1.59 4.85
C TRP A 139 10.66 0.10 4.60
N MET A 140 10.31 -0.35 3.40
CA MET A 140 10.71 -1.65 2.87
C MET A 140 11.36 -1.44 1.50
N ILE A 141 12.57 -1.97 1.35
CA ILE A 141 13.35 -2.00 0.12
C ILE A 141 13.50 -3.48 -0.27
N THR A 142 13.02 -3.84 -1.46
CA THR A 142 13.01 -5.23 -1.93
C THR A 142 13.83 -5.35 -3.20
N ASN A 143 14.79 -6.28 -3.18
CA ASN A 143 15.48 -6.76 -4.36
C ASN A 143 15.34 -8.29 -4.41
N PRO A 144 14.73 -8.87 -5.47
CA PRO A 144 14.47 -10.30 -5.54
C PRO A 144 15.73 -11.18 -5.55
N ASP A 145 16.89 -10.62 -5.93
CA ASP A 145 18.15 -11.36 -6.01
C ASP A 145 18.95 -11.28 -4.70
N VAL A 146 18.78 -10.20 -3.92
CA VAL A 146 19.57 -9.92 -2.70
C VAL A 146 18.78 -10.18 -1.44
N GLY A 147 17.52 -9.76 -1.40
CA GLY A 147 16.66 -9.80 -0.22
C GLY A 147 15.96 -8.48 0.05
N ASP A 148 15.47 -8.35 1.28
CA ASP A 148 14.75 -7.19 1.77
C ASP A 148 15.54 -6.44 2.83
N ILE A 149 15.36 -5.12 2.85
CA ILE A 149 15.77 -4.25 3.95
C ILE A 149 14.51 -3.58 4.50
N LEU A 150 14.28 -3.73 5.80
CA LEU A 150 13.20 -3.07 6.52
C LEU A 150 13.79 -2.07 7.51
N ILE A 151 13.34 -0.82 7.45
CA ILE A 151 13.78 0.25 8.37
C ILE A 151 12.59 0.74 9.16
N GLY A 152 12.59 0.51 10.48
CA GLY A 152 11.53 0.97 11.38
C GLY A 152 11.74 2.44 11.79
N LEU A 153 10.70 3.26 11.62
CA LEU A 153 10.69 4.68 12.02
C LEU A 153 9.87 4.88 13.30
N GLU A 154 8.71 4.23 13.41
CA GLU A 154 7.84 4.25 14.59
C GLU A 154 7.12 2.90 14.71
N GLY A 155 6.82 2.45 15.93
CA GLY A 155 6.03 1.23 16.14
C GLY A 155 6.86 -0.04 16.10
N LEU A 156 6.23 -1.15 15.70
CA LEU A 156 6.84 -2.48 15.69
C LEU A 156 6.38 -3.29 14.48
N VAL A 157 7.31 -3.90 13.76
CA VAL A 157 7.03 -4.85 12.67
C VAL A 157 7.66 -6.18 13.00
N ASN A 158 6.92 -7.27 12.86
CA ASN A 158 7.52 -8.60 12.85
C ASN A 158 7.90 -8.97 11.41
N LEU A 159 9.19 -9.13 11.14
CA LEU A 159 9.70 -9.56 9.84
C LEU A 159 10.07 -11.04 9.92
N THR A 160 9.53 -11.85 9.00
CA THR A 160 9.83 -13.29 8.90
C THR A 160 10.46 -13.59 7.55
N ASN A 161 11.61 -14.26 7.53
CA ASN A 161 12.20 -14.77 6.29
C ASN A 161 11.44 -16.04 5.84
N LEU A 162 11.07 -16.10 4.55
CA LEU A 162 10.27 -17.19 4.01
C LEU A 162 11.05 -18.50 3.82
N LEU A 163 12.37 -18.44 3.65
CA LEU A 163 13.22 -19.62 3.45
C LEU A 163 13.56 -20.30 4.78
N SER A 164 14.04 -19.55 5.76
CA SER A 164 14.43 -20.11 7.07
C SER A 164 13.27 -20.24 8.05
N GLY A 165 12.21 -19.43 7.89
CA GLY A 165 11.12 -19.30 8.85
C GLY A 165 11.49 -18.53 10.11
N GLU A 166 12.71 -17.99 10.20
CA GLU A 166 13.14 -17.15 11.30
C GLU A 166 12.46 -15.79 11.25
N SER A 167 12.16 -15.25 12.43
CA SER A 167 11.48 -13.97 12.58
C SER A 167 12.15 -13.06 13.61
N THR A 168 12.01 -11.75 13.42
CA THR A 168 12.56 -10.74 14.31
C THR A 168 11.65 -9.52 14.35
N ASP A 169 11.48 -8.95 15.54
CA ASP A 169 10.71 -7.73 15.75
C ASP A 169 11.59 -6.48 15.56
N ILE A 170 11.16 -5.58 14.68
CA ILE A 170 11.88 -4.37 14.26
C ILE A 170 11.11 -3.14 14.73
N GLY A 171 11.72 -2.42 15.68
CA GLY A 171 11.18 -1.20 16.25
C GLY A 171 11.72 0.07 15.57
N ALA A 172 11.34 1.21 16.13
CA ALA A 172 11.87 2.52 15.74
C ALA A 172 13.40 2.56 15.87
N GLY A 173 14.07 3.09 14.84
CA GLY A 173 15.53 3.23 14.83
C GLY A 173 16.30 1.94 14.55
N MET A 174 15.61 0.84 14.19
CA MET A 174 16.24 -0.43 13.83
C MET A 174 16.07 -0.71 12.33
N THR A 175 17.08 -1.34 11.75
CA THR A 175 17.08 -1.85 10.38
C THR A 175 17.25 -3.36 10.43
N CYS A 176 16.53 -4.08 9.58
CA CYS A 176 16.67 -5.51 9.40
C CYS A 176 16.91 -5.85 7.95
N THR A 177 17.89 -6.71 7.70
CA THR A 177 18.11 -7.32 6.39
C THR A 177 17.60 -8.75 6.43
N SER A 178 16.80 -9.14 5.43
CA SER A 178 16.33 -10.51 5.23
C SER A 178 16.79 -10.99 3.87
N SER A 179 17.78 -11.88 3.83
CA SER A 179 18.46 -12.29 2.60
C SER A 179 17.87 -13.54 1.96
N THR A 180 18.14 -13.73 0.68
CA THR A 180 17.66 -14.88 -0.12
C THR A 180 18.26 -16.22 0.31
N ASP A 181 19.34 -16.22 1.12
CA ASP A 181 19.95 -17.41 1.72
C ASP A 181 19.31 -17.84 3.06
N GLY A 182 18.33 -17.08 3.53
CA GLY A 182 17.58 -17.37 4.76
C GLY A 182 18.08 -16.62 5.99
N SER A 183 19.16 -15.85 5.89
CA SER A 183 19.65 -15.04 7.00
C SER A 183 18.72 -13.85 7.31
N ILE A 184 18.61 -13.53 8.60
CA ILE A 184 17.90 -12.37 9.11
C ILE A 184 18.78 -11.65 10.14
N GLU A 185 19.10 -10.38 9.87
CA GLU A 185 20.06 -9.61 10.67
C GLU A 185 19.50 -8.23 10.99
N ALA A 186 19.32 -7.94 12.28
CA ALA A 186 18.86 -6.65 12.78
C ALA A 186 20.02 -5.85 13.40
N SER A 187 20.05 -4.55 13.13
CA SER A 187 21.04 -3.61 13.65
C SER A 187 20.45 -2.21 13.83
N GLU A 188 21.15 -1.33 14.53
CA GLU A 188 20.76 0.08 14.61
C GLU A 188 20.80 0.75 13.23
N THR A 189 19.77 1.53 12.92
CA THR A 189 19.66 2.22 11.64
C THR A 189 20.69 3.33 11.53
N ASN A 190 21.50 3.30 10.47
CA ASN A 190 22.24 4.48 10.04
C ASN A 190 21.26 5.49 9.40
N PRO A 191 21.13 6.72 9.92
CA PRO A 191 20.22 7.74 9.36
C PRO A 191 20.43 8.03 7.87
N ASP A 192 21.66 7.90 7.37
CA ASP A 192 21.99 8.15 5.96
C ASP A 192 21.40 7.09 5.00
N ASN A 193 21.04 5.91 5.53
CA ASN A 193 20.43 4.83 4.75
C ASN A 193 18.90 4.96 4.62
N ILE A 194 18.28 5.90 5.34
CA ILE A 194 16.83 6.10 5.29
C ILE A 194 16.46 6.72 3.93
N PRO A 195 15.57 6.09 3.13
CA PRO A 195 15.15 6.66 1.86
C PRO A 195 14.50 8.03 2.03
N THR A 196 14.83 8.97 1.14
CA THR A 196 14.12 10.26 1.07
C THR A 196 12.68 10.06 0.64
N ASP A 197 11.74 10.63 1.38
CA ASP A 197 10.31 10.64 1.07
C ASP A 197 10.01 11.74 0.04
N PRO A 198 9.59 11.43 -1.20
CA PRO A 198 9.30 12.44 -2.23
C PRO A 198 8.15 13.40 -1.86
N ASP A 199 7.35 13.05 -0.84
CA ASP A 199 6.22 13.84 -0.37
C ASP A 199 6.53 14.64 0.90
N SER A 200 7.74 14.53 1.46
CA SER A 200 8.13 15.24 2.69
C SER A 200 8.23 16.77 2.56
N GLY A 201 8.13 17.30 1.33
CA GLY A 201 7.97 18.74 1.05
C GLY A 201 6.52 19.25 1.20
N GLY A 202 5.56 18.36 1.47
CA GLY A 202 4.26 18.72 1.98
C GLY A 202 4.23 18.32 3.44
N SER A 203 4.34 19.28 4.35
CA SER A 203 3.81 19.11 5.71
C SER A 203 2.47 18.38 5.58
N VAL A 204 2.37 17.19 6.18
CA VAL A 204 1.06 16.64 6.52
C VAL A 204 0.46 17.71 7.40
N GLY A 205 -0.38 18.55 6.80
CA GLY A 205 -0.84 19.80 7.34
C GLY A 205 -1.64 19.52 8.59
N THR A 206 -0.96 19.49 9.72
CA THR A 206 -1.58 19.94 10.95
C THR A 206 -1.81 21.44 10.85
N GLN A 207 -1.14 22.20 9.98
CA GLN A 207 -1.32 23.64 9.86
C GLN A 207 -1.84 24.07 8.48
N ILE A 208 -2.99 24.75 8.43
CA ILE A 208 -3.43 25.54 7.28
C ILE A 208 -2.87 26.94 7.44
N GLU A 209 -2.08 27.40 6.47
CA GLU A 209 -1.62 28.78 6.40
C GLU A 209 -2.50 29.58 5.42
N ILE A 210 -3.09 30.68 5.88
CA ILE A 210 -3.94 31.57 5.09
C ILE A 210 -3.37 33.00 5.18
N GLU A 211 -2.91 33.54 4.05
CA GLU A 211 -2.52 34.95 3.97
C GLU A 211 -3.75 35.84 3.72
N LEU A 212 -3.93 36.85 4.56
CA LEU A 212 -5.03 37.82 4.48
C LEU A 212 -4.46 39.21 4.27
N GLU A 213 -4.89 39.91 3.23
CA GLU A 213 -4.52 41.30 2.98
C GLU A 213 -5.55 42.24 3.63
N GLY A 214 -5.07 43.10 4.53
CA GLY A 214 -5.88 44.12 5.19
C GLY A 214 -6.16 45.33 4.30
N PRO A 215 -7.09 46.23 4.70
CA PRO A 215 -7.53 47.39 3.90
C PRO A 215 -6.43 48.38 3.48
N ASN A 216 -5.25 48.28 4.09
CA ASN A 216 -4.08 49.14 3.84
C ASN A 216 -2.94 48.40 3.10
N GLY A 217 -3.19 47.19 2.58
CA GLY A 217 -2.17 46.34 1.94
C GLY A 217 -1.26 45.56 2.91
N GLU A 218 -1.63 45.49 4.19
CA GLU A 218 -0.89 44.74 5.20
C GLU A 218 -1.24 43.25 5.10
N ILE A 219 -0.29 42.40 4.75
CA ILE A 219 -0.49 40.94 4.68
C ILE A 219 -0.30 40.35 6.09
N ARG A 220 -1.28 39.55 6.53
CA ARG A 220 -1.24 38.80 7.79
C ARG A 220 -1.45 37.33 7.53
N THR A 221 -0.58 36.52 8.11
CA THR A 221 -0.63 35.07 8.01
C THR A 221 -1.44 34.48 9.17
N LEU A 222 -2.46 33.70 8.86
CA LEU A 222 -3.24 32.92 9.82
C LEU A 222 -2.80 31.46 9.73
N LEU A 223 -2.30 30.90 10.84
CA LEU A 223 -1.96 29.49 10.97
C LEU A 223 -3.08 28.78 11.74
N ILE A 224 -3.66 27.74 11.17
CA ILE A 224 -4.74 26.95 11.78
C ILE A 224 -4.26 25.52 12.02
N ASP A 225 -4.13 25.14 13.29
CA ASP A 225 -3.86 23.76 13.68
C ASP A 225 -5.12 22.87 13.55
N ILE A 226 -5.11 21.86 12.67
CA ILE A 226 -6.12 20.81 12.56
C ILE A 226 -5.69 19.63 13.45
N GLN A 227 -6.39 19.45 14.58
CA GLN A 227 -6.26 18.30 15.47
C GLN A 227 -6.97 17.06 14.92
#